data_AF-A0A516Q1S1-F1
#
_entry.id   AF-A0A516Q1S1-F1
#
_cell.length_a   1.000
_cell.length_b   1.000
_cell.length_c   1.000
_cell.angle_alpha   90.00
_cell.angle_beta   90.00
_cell.angle_gamma   90.00
#
_symmetry.space_group_name_H-M   'P 1'
#
loop_
_entity.id
_entity.type
_entity.pdbx_description
1 polymer ?
#
loop_
_entity_poly.entity_id
_entity_poly.type
_entity_poly.pdbx_seq_one_letter_code
_entity_poly.pdbx_strand_id
1 'polypeptide(L)'
;MFGPLAAERRTPLQTLNPLVTLVLVGIVAATMIATFSFVTATIMIIAELPLIVLARLSPRAWLWRAWPLALALIGIMVANLLFTDIHSGTTLLHAGAIWVTTDGLAAAGSVALRLLVLAIPGIVLFARLDPTELADSLVTHWHARARMAMGSLAALRLAPLVLTDLRQSYAARRTRGLIGRNPLLAVPMAFSTLSMILVTAIRRATRLSAAMDSRGFDSGVPRTMARVSRWRVRDWVVSLGYLAAAMIAVAAGVLLEG
;
A
#
# COMPACT_ATOMS: atom_id res chain seq x y z
N MET A 1 12.32 -6.63 15.56
CA MET A 1 10.88 -6.47 15.83
C MET A 1 10.06 -6.69 14.55
N PHE A 2 10.21 -7.86 13.93
CA PHE A 2 9.17 -8.44 13.08
C PHE A 2 8.81 -9.70 13.85
N GLY A 3 7.76 -9.61 14.67
CA GLY A 3 7.23 -10.82 15.28
C GLY A 3 6.80 -11.77 14.17
N PRO A 4 6.91 -13.10 14.36
CA PRO A 4 6.33 -14.04 13.42
C PRO A 4 4.89 -13.62 13.22
N LEU A 5 4.49 -13.39 11.95
CA LEU A 5 3.11 -13.20 11.58
C LEU A 5 2.38 -14.40 12.16
N ALA A 6 1.70 -14.19 13.29
CA ALA A 6 0.84 -15.17 13.88
C ALA A 6 0.00 -15.72 12.73
N ALA A 7 -0.15 -17.05 12.70
CA ALA A 7 -1.07 -17.71 11.80
C ALA A 7 -2.48 -17.14 12.06
N GLU A 8 -2.76 -15.97 11.50
CA GLU A 8 -4.03 -15.29 11.59
C GLU A 8 -5.00 -16.19 10.85
N ARG A 9 -5.99 -16.69 11.59
CA ARG A 9 -7.13 -17.47 11.09
C ARG A 9 -7.50 -16.95 9.70
N ARG A 10 -7.57 -17.84 8.71
CA ARG A 10 -7.96 -17.49 7.33
C ARG A 10 -9.20 -16.61 7.36
N THR A 11 -9.04 -15.31 7.15
CA THR A 11 -10.18 -14.39 7.11
C THR A 11 -10.92 -14.62 5.79
N PRO A 12 -12.23 -14.32 5.71
CA PRO A 12 -12.97 -14.41 4.44
C PRO A 12 -12.28 -13.62 3.32
N LEU A 13 -11.66 -12.49 3.67
CA LEU A 13 -10.87 -11.66 2.77
C LEU A 13 -9.57 -12.31 2.30
N GLN A 14 -8.94 -13.16 3.11
CA GLN A 14 -7.77 -13.96 2.70
C GLN A 14 -8.10 -15.04 1.65
N THR A 15 -9.37 -15.26 1.33
CA THR A 15 -9.78 -16.24 0.30
C THR A 15 -10.05 -15.62 -1.08
N LEU A 16 -10.07 -14.29 -1.20
CA LEU A 16 -10.24 -13.59 -2.48
C LEU A 16 -8.95 -13.65 -3.32
N ASN A 17 -8.98 -13.32 -4.59
CA ASN A 17 -7.73 -13.18 -5.35
C ASN A 17 -7.00 -11.87 -4.96
N PRO A 18 -5.68 -11.84 -4.68
CA PRO A 18 -4.97 -10.58 -4.39
C PRO A 18 -5.10 -9.52 -5.50
N LEU A 19 -5.27 -9.94 -6.76
CA LEU A 19 -5.56 -9.00 -7.84
C LEU A 19 -6.90 -8.27 -7.67
N VAL A 20 -7.89 -8.86 -7.01
CA VAL A 20 -9.17 -8.17 -6.76
C VAL A 20 -8.94 -6.97 -5.86
N THR A 21 -8.10 -7.11 -4.84
CA THR A 21 -7.76 -5.98 -3.96
C THR A 21 -6.99 -4.90 -4.72
N LEU A 22 -6.14 -5.26 -5.68
CA LEU A 22 -5.48 -4.29 -6.57
C LEU A 22 -6.47 -3.59 -7.50
N VAL A 23 -7.43 -4.33 -8.09
CA VAL A 23 -8.49 -3.79 -8.93
C VAL A 23 -9.38 -2.83 -8.13
N LEU A 24 -9.75 -3.20 -6.89
CA LEU A 24 -10.51 -2.34 -5.99
C LEU A 24 -9.79 -1.02 -5.72
N VAL A 25 -8.50 -1.06 -5.37
CA VAL A 25 -7.68 0.15 -5.20
C VAL A 25 -7.64 0.99 -6.48
N GLY A 26 -7.53 0.35 -7.65
CA GLY A 26 -7.58 1.02 -8.94
C GLY A 26 -8.92 1.71 -9.21
N ILE A 27 -10.04 1.05 -8.89
CA ILE A 27 -11.39 1.62 -9.02
C ILE A 27 -11.54 2.83 -8.09
N VAL A 28 -11.14 2.72 -6.82
CA VAL A 28 -11.17 3.85 -5.87
C VAL A 28 -10.36 5.02 -6.40
N ALA A 29 -9.11 4.76 -6.79
CA ALA A 29 -8.20 5.81 -7.27
C ALA A 29 -8.76 6.51 -8.52
N ALA A 30 -9.25 5.75 -9.51
CA ALA A 30 -9.87 6.31 -10.71
C ALA A 30 -11.11 7.16 -10.37
N THR A 31 -11.95 6.68 -9.47
CA THR A 31 -13.16 7.40 -9.01
C THR A 31 -12.80 8.73 -8.34
N MET A 32 -11.80 8.73 -7.45
CA MET A 32 -11.37 9.94 -6.74
C MET A 32 -10.67 10.96 -7.66
N ILE A 33 -10.03 10.50 -8.74
CA ILE A 33 -9.45 11.36 -9.79
C ILE A 33 -10.55 11.97 -10.67
N ALA A 34 -11.60 11.19 -10.99
CA ALA A 34 -12.64 11.62 -11.91
C ALA A 34 -13.50 12.78 -11.37
N THR A 35 -13.72 12.86 -10.06
CA THR A 35 -14.63 13.86 -9.48
C THR A 35 -14.07 14.46 -8.18
N PHE A 36 -14.11 15.79 -8.07
CA PHE A 36 -13.73 16.55 -6.86
C PHE A 36 -14.89 16.86 -5.92
N SER A 37 -15.75 15.86 -5.69
CA SER A 37 -17.00 16.00 -4.92
C SER A 37 -16.94 15.39 -3.54
N PHE A 38 -17.58 16.07 -2.57
CA PHE A 38 -17.77 15.56 -1.21
C PHE A 38 -18.74 14.37 -1.18
N VAL A 39 -19.80 14.44 -1.98
CA VAL A 39 -20.79 13.36 -2.13
C VAL A 39 -20.12 12.09 -2.67
N THR A 40 -19.27 12.20 -3.70
CA THR A 40 -18.55 11.05 -4.28
C THR A 40 -17.69 10.35 -3.22
N ALA A 41 -16.95 11.11 -2.41
CA ALA A 41 -16.11 10.55 -1.35
C ALA A 41 -16.94 9.86 -0.25
N THR A 42 -18.11 10.43 0.10
CA THR A 42 -19.00 9.83 1.11
C THR A 42 -19.64 8.54 0.62
N ILE A 43 -20.07 8.46 -0.64
CA ILE A 43 -20.62 7.21 -1.19
C ILE A 43 -19.55 6.12 -1.21
N MET A 44 -18.31 6.46 -1.58
CA MET A 44 -17.21 5.51 -1.61
C MET A 44 -16.81 5.02 -0.21
N ILE A 45 -16.83 5.88 0.82
CA ILE A 45 -16.53 5.41 2.18
C ILE A 45 -17.57 4.42 2.69
N ILE A 46 -18.85 4.61 2.33
CA ILE A 46 -19.93 3.68 2.65
C ILE A 46 -19.71 2.34 1.90
N ALA A 47 -19.31 2.39 0.64
CA ALA A 47 -19.00 1.20 -0.16
C ALA A 47 -17.79 0.40 0.38
N GLU A 48 -16.93 1.01 1.20
CA GLU A 48 -15.78 0.37 1.85
C GLU A 48 -16.11 -0.32 3.17
N LEU A 49 -17.23 0.02 3.83
CA LEU A 49 -17.62 -0.58 5.11
C LEU A 49 -17.65 -2.12 5.08
N PRO A 50 -18.21 -2.78 4.04
CA PRO A 50 -18.16 -4.23 3.93
C PRO A 50 -16.73 -4.79 3.89
N LEU A 51 -15.79 -4.08 3.26
CA LEU A 51 -14.39 -4.48 3.19
C LEU A 51 -13.74 -4.47 4.58
N ILE A 52 -14.00 -3.43 5.38
CA ILE A 52 -13.52 -3.32 6.76
C ILE A 52 -14.04 -4.47 7.62
N VAL A 53 -15.33 -4.79 7.50
CA VAL A 53 -15.97 -5.88 8.25
C VAL A 53 -15.43 -7.25 7.82
N LEU A 54 -15.28 -7.48 6.51
CA LEU A 54 -14.74 -8.72 5.97
C LEU A 54 -13.26 -8.92 6.31
N ALA A 55 -12.52 -7.82 6.57
CA ALA A 55 -11.08 -7.87 6.83
C ALA A 55 -10.80 -8.50 8.18
N ARG A 56 -11.75 -8.38 9.13
CA ARG A 56 -11.68 -8.92 10.48
C ARG A 56 -10.36 -8.61 11.19
N LEU A 57 -9.75 -7.46 10.88
CA LEU A 57 -8.56 -6.98 11.56
C LEU A 57 -8.94 -6.56 12.97
N SER A 58 -8.11 -6.90 13.95
CA SER A 58 -8.32 -6.44 15.33
C SER A 58 -8.30 -4.89 15.39
N PRO A 59 -9.05 -4.24 16.29
CA PRO A 59 -9.02 -2.79 16.43
C PRO A 59 -7.60 -2.24 16.66
N ARG A 60 -6.77 -3.01 17.39
CA ARG A 60 -5.34 -2.72 17.58
C ARG A 60 -4.55 -2.80 16.27
N ALA A 61 -4.83 -3.79 15.42
CA ALA A 61 -4.22 -3.93 14.10
C ALA A 61 -4.60 -2.78 13.16
N TRP A 62 -5.84 -2.30 13.23
CA TRP A 62 -6.30 -1.09 12.54
C TRP A 62 -5.55 0.13 13.04
N LEU A 63 -5.55 0.39 14.35
CA LEU A 63 -4.89 1.57 14.92
C LEU A 63 -3.39 1.61 14.61
N TRP A 64 -2.69 0.48 14.74
CA TRP A 64 -1.25 0.42 14.43
C TRP A 64 -0.91 0.63 12.94
N ARG A 65 -1.84 0.36 12.02
CA ARG A 65 -1.65 0.60 10.58
C ARG A 65 -2.15 1.99 10.17
N ALA A 66 -3.21 2.46 10.81
CA ALA A 66 -3.84 3.73 10.52
C ALA A 66 -3.14 4.91 11.20
N TRP A 67 -2.43 4.76 12.31
CA TRP A 67 -1.86 5.92 13.03
C TRP A 67 -0.88 6.77 12.21
N PRO A 68 0.05 6.23 11.39
CA PRO A 68 0.96 7.09 10.62
C PRO A 68 0.18 7.82 9.53
N LEU A 69 -0.84 7.16 9.00
CA LEU A 69 -1.72 7.70 7.98
C LEU A 69 -2.64 8.76 8.56
N ALA A 70 -3.20 8.56 9.75
CA ALA A 70 -3.97 9.54 10.50
C ALA A 70 -3.12 10.78 10.81
N LEU A 71 -1.85 10.60 11.19
CA LEU A 71 -0.94 11.72 11.40
C LEU A 71 -0.68 12.48 10.09
N ALA A 72 -0.47 11.78 8.98
CA ALA A 72 -0.34 12.40 7.66
C ALA A 72 -1.64 13.13 7.23
N LEU A 73 -2.80 12.50 7.44
CA LEU A 73 -4.13 13.05 7.16
C LEU A 73 -4.37 14.35 7.92
N ILE A 74 -4.12 14.34 9.23
CA ILE A 74 -4.26 15.53 10.07
C ILE A 74 -3.30 16.62 9.59
N GLY A 75 -2.04 16.27 9.29
CA GLY A 75 -1.07 17.21 8.75
C GLY A 75 -1.53 17.85 7.44
N ILE A 76 -2.04 17.05 6.51
CA ILE A 76 -2.55 17.54 5.21
C ILE A 76 -3.81 18.38 5.41
N MET A 77 -4.72 17.97 6.29
CA MET A 77 -5.95 18.72 6.60
C MET A 77 -5.63 20.07 7.23
N VAL A 78 -4.72 20.11 8.19
CA VAL A 78 -4.23 21.36 8.82
C VAL A 78 -3.55 22.24 7.78
N ALA A 79 -2.68 21.69 6.95
CA ALA A 79 -2.05 22.44 5.87
C ALA A 79 -3.10 23.03 4.90
N ASN A 80 -4.08 22.23 4.45
CA ASN A 80 -5.15 22.73 3.59
C ASN A 80 -5.97 23.82 4.27
N LEU A 81 -6.27 23.69 5.56
CA LEU A 81 -7.03 24.70 6.29
C LEU A 81 -6.26 26.01 6.48
N LEU A 82 -4.94 25.93 6.70
CA LEU A 82 -4.09 27.10 6.90
C LEU A 82 -3.74 27.84 5.60
N PHE A 83 -3.66 27.10 4.49
CA PHE A 83 -3.27 27.63 3.17
C PHE A 83 -4.45 27.66 2.17
N THR A 84 -5.69 27.64 2.65
CA THR A 84 -6.85 27.75 1.76
C THR A 84 -7.04 29.19 1.30
N ASP A 85 -7.20 29.39 -0.01
CA ASP A 85 -7.59 30.68 -0.60
C ASP A 85 -9.11 30.95 -0.48
N ILE A 86 -9.86 30.01 0.10
CA ILE A 86 -11.31 30.09 0.26
C ILE A 86 -11.62 30.92 1.50
N HIS A 87 -11.89 32.21 1.31
CA HIS A 87 -12.31 33.13 2.37
C HIS A 87 -13.81 33.44 2.35
N SER A 88 -14.59 32.65 1.61
CA SER A 88 -16.05 32.73 1.62
C SER A 88 -16.66 32.06 2.86
N GLY A 89 -17.87 32.47 3.24
CA GLY A 89 -18.62 31.92 4.37
C GLY A 89 -18.44 32.70 5.68
N THR A 90 -19.01 32.17 6.76
CA THR A 90 -18.90 32.76 8.10
C THR A 90 -17.51 32.49 8.69
N THR A 91 -16.89 33.54 9.22
CA THR A 91 -15.60 33.44 9.91
C THR A 91 -15.82 32.80 11.29
N LEU A 92 -15.24 31.63 11.51
CA LEU A 92 -15.34 30.89 12.78
C LEU A 92 -14.21 31.29 13.74
N LEU A 93 -13.00 31.39 13.19
CA LEU A 93 -11.80 31.79 13.92
C LEU A 93 -10.98 32.74 13.03
N HIS A 94 -10.62 33.88 13.60
CA HIS A 94 -9.73 34.84 12.99
C HIS A 94 -8.55 35.08 13.93
N ALA A 95 -7.37 34.58 13.56
CA ALA A 95 -6.15 34.73 14.33
C ALA A 95 -5.00 35.16 13.40
N GLY A 96 -4.92 36.47 13.16
CA GLY A 96 -3.84 37.08 12.35
C GLY A 96 -3.85 36.62 10.90
N ALA A 97 -2.83 35.87 10.48
CA ALA A 97 -2.73 35.32 9.12
C ALA A 97 -3.60 34.07 8.89
N ILE A 98 -4.23 33.54 9.95
CA ILE A 98 -5.06 32.33 9.88
C ILE A 98 -6.53 32.72 9.85
N TRP A 99 -7.18 32.43 8.73
CA TRP A 99 -8.60 32.67 8.48
C TRP A 99 -9.32 31.34 8.33
N VAL A 100 -10.08 30.95 9.36
CA VAL A 100 -10.89 29.72 9.31
C VAL A 100 -12.33 30.09 9.01
N THR A 101 -12.77 29.76 7.81
CA THR A 101 -14.16 29.92 7.37
C THR A 101 -14.90 28.59 7.38
N THR A 102 -16.23 28.65 7.39
CA THR A 102 -17.09 27.46 7.24
C THR A 102 -16.83 26.72 5.93
N ASP A 103 -16.65 27.44 4.82
CA ASP A 103 -16.37 26.83 3.51
C ASP A 103 -14.96 26.22 3.44
N GLY A 104 -13.96 26.88 4.06
CA GLY A 104 -12.61 26.33 4.18
C GLY A 104 -12.57 25.05 5.02
N LEU A 105 -13.37 24.98 6.08
CA LEU A 105 -13.52 23.76 6.89
C LEU A 105 -14.21 22.63 6.10
N ALA A 106 -15.24 22.93 5.32
CA ALA A 106 -15.90 21.97 4.45
C ALA A 106 -14.95 21.42 3.37
N ALA A 107 -14.15 22.30 2.75
CA ALA A 107 -13.13 21.91 1.79
C ALA A 107 -12.04 21.02 2.42
N ALA A 108 -11.52 21.39 3.60
CA ALA A 108 -10.55 20.59 4.34
C ALA A 108 -11.12 19.21 4.73
N GLY A 109 -12.40 19.17 5.15
CA GLY A 109 -13.12 17.93 5.44
C GLY A 109 -13.27 17.02 4.21
N SER A 110 -13.57 17.59 3.05
CA SER A 110 -13.64 16.85 1.77
C SER A 110 -12.29 16.21 1.40
N VAL A 111 -11.19 16.95 1.56
CA VAL A 111 -9.84 16.42 1.33
C VAL A 111 -9.53 15.29 2.32
N ALA A 112 -9.83 15.49 3.61
CA ALA A 112 -9.61 14.46 4.63
C ALA A 112 -10.41 13.18 4.33
N LEU A 113 -11.67 13.31 3.91
CA LEU A 113 -12.52 12.19 3.56
C LEU A 113 -11.97 11.41 2.36
N ARG A 114 -11.50 12.11 1.33
CA ARG A 114 -10.86 11.45 0.18
C ARG A 114 -9.64 10.65 0.53
N LEU A 115 -8.79 11.23 1.36
CA LEU A 115 -7.57 10.54 1.76
C LEU A 115 -7.90 9.33 2.64
N LEU A 116 -8.99 9.37 3.43
CA LEU A 116 -9.53 8.19 4.12
C LEU A 116 -10.03 7.11 3.14
N VAL A 117 -10.77 7.50 2.10
CA VAL A 117 -11.21 6.59 1.02
C VAL A 117 -10.02 5.96 0.30
N LEU A 118 -8.93 6.68 0.05
CA LEU A 118 -7.72 6.08 -0.53
C LEU A 118 -6.95 5.19 0.47
N ALA A 119 -7.01 5.53 1.75
CA ALA A 119 -6.29 4.87 2.82
C ALA A 119 -6.80 3.46 3.11
N ILE A 120 -8.11 3.30 3.29
CA ILE A 120 -8.77 2.06 3.72
C ILE A 120 -8.43 0.86 2.82
N PRO A 121 -8.63 0.90 1.49
CA PRO A 121 -8.34 -0.24 0.61
C PRO A 121 -6.83 -0.51 0.54
N GLY A 122 -5.99 0.52 0.68
CA GLY A 122 -4.54 0.38 0.79
C GLY A 122 -4.13 -0.40 2.06
N ILE A 123 -4.68 -0.05 3.22
CA ILE A 123 -4.44 -0.78 4.47
C ILE A 123 -4.86 -2.24 4.34
N VAL A 124 -6.03 -2.50 3.75
CA VAL A 124 -6.54 -3.86 3.52
C VAL A 124 -5.63 -4.64 2.56
N LEU A 125 -5.18 -4.02 1.47
CA LEU A 125 -4.24 -4.60 0.52
C LEU A 125 -2.95 -5.03 1.21
N PHE A 126 -2.27 -4.11 1.90
CA PHE A 126 -0.99 -4.39 2.54
C PHE A 126 -1.10 -5.36 3.72
N ALA A 127 -2.23 -5.37 4.43
CA ALA A 127 -2.46 -6.32 5.51
C ALA A 127 -2.54 -7.77 5.01
N ARG A 128 -2.86 -7.98 3.73
CA ARG A 128 -3.17 -9.28 3.14
C ARG A 128 -2.18 -9.72 2.05
N LEU A 129 -1.33 -8.83 1.58
CA LEU A 129 -0.50 -9.03 0.39
C LEU A 129 0.52 -10.17 0.59
N ASP A 130 0.26 -11.34 -0.01
CA ASP A 130 1.30 -12.35 -0.23
C ASP A 130 1.98 -12.06 -1.58
N PRO A 131 3.29 -11.76 -1.59
CA PRO A 131 4.02 -11.46 -2.83
C PRO A 131 3.99 -12.62 -3.82
N THR A 132 3.90 -13.87 -3.35
CA THR A 132 3.82 -15.06 -4.22
C THR A 132 2.47 -15.11 -4.94
N GLU A 133 1.37 -14.97 -4.19
CA GLU A 133 0.03 -15.00 -4.80
C GLU A 133 -0.19 -13.81 -5.74
N LEU A 134 0.36 -12.63 -5.42
CA LEU A 134 0.33 -11.47 -6.29
C LEU A 134 1.10 -11.70 -7.59
N ALA A 135 2.32 -12.24 -7.52
CA ALA A 135 3.12 -12.53 -8.72
C ALA A 135 2.43 -13.57 -9.61
N ASP A 136 1.90 -14.64 -9.03
CA ASP A 136 1.19 -15.70 -9.76
C ASP A 136 -0.07 -15.16 -10.46
N SER A 137 -0.84 -14.31 -9.76
CA SER A 137 -2.05 -13.72 -10.30
C SER A 137 -1.76 -12.69 -11.41
N LEU A 138 -0.72 -11.86 -11.29
CA LEU A 138 -0.28 -10.93 -12.34
C LEU A 138 0.12 -11.66 -13.62
N VAL A 139 0.85 -12.77 -13.51
CA VAL A 139 1.24 -13.57 -14.68
C VAL A 139 0.01 -14.21 -15.33
N THR A 140 -0.93 -14.70 -14.51
CA THR A 140 -2.11 -15.44 -15.01
C THR A 140 -3.14 -14.51 -15.68
N HIS A 141 -3.45 -13.36 -15.07
CA HIS A 141 -4.56 -12.52 -15.52
C HIS A 141 -4.13 -11.31 -16.34
N TRP A 142 -3.02 -10.69 -15.98
CA TRP A 142 -2.50 -9.50 -16.67
C TRP A 142 -1.40 -9.85 -17.68
N HIS A 143 -1.15 -11.15 -17.91
CA HIS A 143 -0.15 -11.65 -18.85
C HIS A 143 1.23 -11.01 -18.64
N ALA A 144 1.56 -10.67 -17.39
CA ALA A 144 2.86 -10.12 -17.05
C ALA A 144 3.95 -11.10 -17.47
N ARG A 145 5.02 -10.58 -18.09
CA ARG A 145 6.15 -11.43 -18.53
C ARG A 145 6.67 -12.22 -17.34
N ALA A 146 6.56 -13.55 -17.39
CA ALA A 146 6.92 -14.42 -16.28
C ALA A 146 8.35 -14.20 -15.77
N ARG A 147 9.27 -13.74 -16.63
CA ARG A 147 10.63 -13.35 -16.26
C ARG A 147 10.66 -12.18 -15.27
N MET A 148 9.87 -11.14 -15.53
CA MET A 148 9.76 -9.96 -14.66
C MET A 148 9.08 -10.34 -13.35
N ALA A 149 7.95 -11.05 -13.39
CA ALA A 149 7.22 -11.43 -12.19
C ALA A 149 8.05 -12.31 -11.23
N MET A 150 8.76 -13.31 -11.77
CA MET A 150 9.62 -14.19 -10.97
C MET A 150 10.87 -13.46 -10.46
N GLY A 151 11.45 -12.55 -11.25
CA GLY A 151 12.56 -11.70 -10.80
C GLY A 151 12.15 -10.77 -9.65
N SER A 152 10.99 -10.12 -9.77
CA SER A 152 10.40 -9.30 -8.70
C SER A 152 10.08 -10.13 -7.46
N LEU A 153 9.50 -11.33 -7.63
CA LEU A 153 9.22 -12.25 -6.52
C LEU A 153 10.51 -12.70 -5.83
N ALA A 154 11.56 -13.01 -6.59
CA ALA A 154 12.86 -13.35 -6.05
C ALA A 154 13.43 -12.20 -5.22
N ALA A 155 13.37 -10.97 -5.72
CA ALA A 155 13.80 -9.78 -4.98
C ALA A 155 13.02 -9.62 -3.66
N LEU A 156 11.69 -9.79 -3.68
CA LEU A 156 10.84 -9.73 -2.48
C LEU A 156 11.19 -10.83 -1.46
N ARG A 157 11.54 -12.03 -1.93
CA ARG A 157 12.01 -13.13 -1.07
C ARG A 157 13.41 -12.92 -0.52
N LEU A 158 14.26 -12.15 -1.20
CA LEU A 158 15.60 -11.78 -0.74
C LEU A 158 15.58 -10.65 0.29
N ALA A 159 14.55 -9.79 0.29
CA ALA A 159 14.46 -8.64 1.19
C ALA A 159 14.59 -8.99 2.69
N PRO A 160 13.95 -10.06 3.21
CA PRO A 160 14.16 -10.50 4.59
C PRO A 160 15.61 -10.89 4.88
N LEU A 161 16.33 -11.48 3.92
CA LEU A 161 17.73 -11.86 4.08
C LEU A 161 18.64 -10.63 4.13
N VAL A 162 18.38 -9.64 3.27
CA VAL A 162 19.11 -8.35 3.31
C VAL A 162 18.93 -7.67 4.67
N LEU A 163 17.73 -7.72 5.22
CA LEU A 163 17.43 -7.20 6.55
C LEU A 163 18.16 -7.98 7.66
N THR A 164 18.31 -9.30 7.52
CA THR A 164 19.14 -10.07 8.46
C THR A 164 20.62 -9.69 8.36
N ASP A 165 21.14 -9.45 7.15
CA ASP A 165 22.52 -9.02 6.94
C ASP A 165 22.77 -7.63 7.55
N LEU A 166 21.81 -6.71 7.40
CA LEU A 166 21.80 -5.40 8.06
C LEU A 166 21.92 -5.55 9.57
N ARG A 167 21.05 -6.36 10.18
CA ARG A 167 21.04 -6.58 11.64
C ARG A 167 22.33 -7.20 12.15
N GLN A 168 22.85 -8.19 11.44
CA GLN A 168 24.13 -8.83 11.78
C GLN A 168 25.30 -7.84 11.66
N SER A 169 25.30 -6.99 10.63
CA SER A 169 26.30 -5.94 10.46
C SER A 169 26.27 -4.95 11.62
N TYR A 170 25.08 -4.50 12.05
CA TYR A 170 24.94 -3.65 13.23
C TYR A 170 25.39 -4.35 14.51
N ALA A 171 25.02 -5.62 14.72
CA ALA A 171 25.44 -6.37 15.89
C ALA A 171 26.97 -6.53 15.97
N ALA A 172 27.62 -6.88 14.86
CA ALA A 172 29.07 -7.03 14.78
C ALA A 172 29.83 -5.70 14.98
N ARG A 173 29.28 -4.57 14.50
CA ARG A 173 29.88 -3.26 14.77
C ARG A 173 29.71 -2.83 16.22
N ARG A 174 28.59 -3.20 16.87
CA ARG A 174 28.35 -2.94 18.29
C ARG A 174 29.36 -3.64 19.18
N THR A 175 29.69 -4.90 18.88
CA THR A 175 30.69 -5.67 19.65
C THR A 175 32.10 -5.13 19.47
N ARG A 176 32.41 -4.56 18.30
CA ARG A 176 33.70 -3.89 18.02
C ARG A 176 33.81 -2.48 18.61
N GLY A 177 32.80 -2.01 19.34
CA GLY A 177 32.78 -0.64 19.88
C GLY A 177 32.70 0.46 18.81
N LEU A 178 32.36 0.12 17.57
CA LEU A 178 32.33 1.05 16.44
C LEU A 178 31.06 1.91 16.41
N ILE A 179 30.05 1.59 17.22
CA ILE A 179 28.83 2.39 17.33
C ILE A 179 29.05 3.47 18.40
N GLY A 180 29.50 4.64 17.96
CA GLY A 180 29.70 5.83 18.80
C GLY A 180 28.57 6.85 18.70
N ARG A 181 28.56 7.83 19.61
CA ARG A 181 27.61 8.96 19.65
C ARG A 181 27.92 10.08 18.63
N ASN A 182 29.02 9.98 17.88
CA ASN A 182 29.43 11.03 16.96
C ASN A 182 28.66 10.92 15.62
N PRO A 183 27.79 11.88 15.28
CA PRO A 183 27.02 11.85 14.04
C PRO A 183 27.90 11.94 12.78
N LEU A 184 29.09 12.54 12.88
CA LEU A 184 30.02 12.69 11.74
C LEU A 184 30.58 11.34 11.28
N LEU A 185 30.68 10.36 12.18
CA LEU A 185 31.13 9.01 11.84
C LEU A 185 29.99 8.11 11.34
N ALA A 186 28.73 8.53 11.47
CA ALA A 186 27.58 7.73 11.07
C ALA A 186 27.49 7.55 9.54
N VAL A 187 27.83 8.59 8.77
CA VAL A 187 27.78 8.57 7.31
C VAL A 187 28.75 7.55 6.69
N PRO A 188 30.07 7.58 6.97
CA PRO A 188 30.99 6.58 6.41
C PRO A 188 30.67 5.15 6.88
N MET A 189 30.13 4.99 8.10
CA MET A 189 29.68 3.69 8.60
C MET A 189 28.45 3.16 7.86
N ALA A 190 27.49 4.03 7.56
CA ALA A 190 26.32 3.69 6.75
C ALA A 190 26.76 3.27 5.34
N PHE A 191 27.65 4.05 4.70
CA PHE A 191 28.19 3.74 3.37
C PHE A 191 28.90 2.38 3.34
N SER A 192 29.77 2.10 4.32
CA SER A 192 30.45 0.80 4.46
C SER A 192 29.48 -0.37 4.65
N THR A 193 28.38 -0.15 5.36
CA THR A 193 27.36 -1.20 5.58
C THR A 193 26.56 -1.44 4.30
N LEU A 194 26.17 -0.37 3.61
CA LEU A 194 25.47 -0.46 2.32
C LEU A 194 26.31 -1.14 1.25
N SER A 195 27.61 -0.84 1.15
CA SER A 195 28.50 -1.47 0.16
C SER A 195 28.66 -2.97 0.42
N MET A 196 28.81 -3.38 1.68
CA MET A 196 28.89 -4.79 2.07
C MET A 196 27.62 -5.56 1.70
N ILE A 197 26.45 -4.96 1.97
CA ILE A 197 25.16 -5.56 1.63
C ILE A 197 24.97 -5.63 0.13
N LEU A 198 25.36 -4.58 -0.61
CA LEU A 198 25.29 -4.56 -2.07
C LEU A 198 26.10 -5.69 -2.67
N VAL A 199 27.35 -5.89 -2.23
CA VAL A 199 28.20 -6.99 -2.69
C VAL A 199 27.56 -8.35 -2.37
N THR A 200 27.00 -8.50 -1.16
CA THR A 200 26.32 -9.75 -0.75
C THR A 200 25.08 -10.02 -1.60
N ALA A 201 24.29 -8.99 -1.90
CA ALA A 201 23.12 -9.06 -2.75
C ALA A 201 23.48 -9.44 -4.19
N ILE A 202 24.52 -8.82 -4.76
CA ILE A 202 25.02 -9.15 -6.11
C ILE A 202 25.45 -10.61 -6.18
N ARG A 203 26.24 -11.09 -5.20
CA ARG A 203 26.67 -12.50 -5.16
C ARG A 203 25.49 -13.46 -5.07
N ARG A 204 24.46 -13.15 -4.28
CA ARG A 204 23.24 -13.95 -4.20
C ARG A 204 22.47 -13.94 -5.52
N ALA A 205 22.33 -12.79 -6.16
CA ALA A 205 21.68 -12.66 -7.46
C ALA A 205 22.40 -13.47 -8.55
N THR A 206 23.73 -13.42 -8.61
CA THR A 206 24.52 -14.22 -9.57
C THR A 206 24.32 -15.72 -9.37
N ARG A 207 24.36 -16.19 -8.11
CA ARG A 207 24.10 -17.61 -7.78
C ARG A 207 22.68 -18.03 -8.14
N LEU A 208 21.71 -17.16 -7.88
CA LEU A 208 20.31 -17.40 -8.22
C LEU A 208 20.13 -17.48 -9.74
N SER A 209 20.72 -16.56 -10.51
CA SER A 209 20.68 -16.59 -11.98
C SER A 209 21.27 -17.89 -12.51
N ALA A 210 22.47 -18.27 -12.08
CA ALA A 210 23.10 -19.52 -12.51
C ALA A 210 22.25 -20.76 -12.16
N ALA A 211 21.58 -20.76 -11.00
CA ALA A 211 20.67 -21.83 -10.60
C ALA A 211 19.35 -21.83 -11.39
N MET A 212 18.90 -20.67 -11.88
CA MET A 212 17.74 -20.57 -12.76
C MET A 212 18.09 -21.04 -14.16
N ASP A 213 19.25 -20.65 -14.68
CA ASP A 213 19.73 -21.05 -16.01
C ASP A 213 19.97 -22.55 -16.09
N SER A 214 20.53 -23.17 -15.05
CA SER A 214 20.72 -24.63 -14.99
C SER A 214 19.42 -25.43 -14.95
N ARG A 215 18.31 -24.80 -14.53
CA ARG A 215 16.95 -25.38 -14.57
C ARG A 215 16.23 -25.10 -15.89
N GLY A 216 16.91 -24.52 -16.87
CA GLY A 216 16.32 -24.15 -18.15
C GLY A 216 15.28 -23.04 -18.01
N PHE A 217 15.48 -22.08 -17.08
CA PHE A 217 14.54 -20.96 -16.93
C PHE A 217 14.41 -20.18 -18.23
N ASP A 218 15.47 -20.04 -19.03
CA ASP A 218 15.42 -19.44 -20.36
C ASP A 218 15.46 -20.45 -21.53
N SER A 219 14.89 -21.65 -21.34
CA SER A 219 14.92 -22.72 -22.35
C SER A 219 14.02 -22.50 -23.58
N GLY A 220 13.21 -21.44 -23.60
CA GLY A 220 12.22 -21.21 -24.67
C GLY A 220 11.02 -22.18 -24.67
N VAL A 221 10.99 -23.16 -23.77
CA VAL A 221 9.89 -24.13 -23.64
C VAL A 221 8.65 -23.45 -23.01
N PRO A 222 7.43 -23.72 -23.52
CA PRO A 222 6.20 -23.22 -22.91
C PRO A 222 6.12 -23.60 -21.42
N ARG A 223 5.89 -22.60 -20.57
CA ARG A 223 5.83 -22.82 -19.12
C ARG A 223 4.47 -23.28 -18.65
N THR A 224 4.47 -24.20 -17.70
CA THR A 224 3.27 -24.59 -16.94
C THR A 224 3.28 -23.96 -15.54
N MET A 225 2.15 -23.43 -15.11
CA MET A 225 1.97 -22.81 -13.78
C MET A 225 1.64 -23.88 -12.73
N ALA A 226 2.44 -23.98 -11.66
CA ALA A 226 2.21 -24.93 -10.57
C ALA A 226 0.99 -24.56 -9.71
N ARG A 227 0.66 -23.27 -9.61
CA ARG A 227 -0.55 -22.76 -8.95
C ARG A 227 -1.23 -21.80 -9.90
N VAL A 228 -2.47 -22.11 -10.28
CA VAL A 228 -3.29 -21.22 -11.10
C VAL A 228 -4.15 -20.38 -10.18
N SER A 229 -3.95 -19.06 -10.22
CA SER A 229 -4.87 -18.13 -9.58
C SER A 229 -6.17 -18.10 -10.39
N ARG A 230 -7.30 -18.44 -9.77
CA ARG A 230 -8.62 -18.45 -10.44
C ARG A 230 -9.51 -17.43 -9.77
N TRP A 231 -10.16 -16.60 -10.57
CA TRP A 231 -11.23 -15.73 -10.10
C TRP A 231 -12.43 -16.60 -9.74
N ARG A 232 -12.87 -16.48 -8.50
CA ARG A 232 -14.09 -17.13 -8.00
C ARG A 232 -15.27 -16.20 -8.23
N VAL A 233 -16.48 -16.72 -8.16
CA VAL A 233 -17.71 -15.89 -8.26
C VAL A 233 -17.70 -14.73 -7.27
N ARG A 234 -17.17 -14.96 -6.06
CA ARG A 234 -17.01 -13.91 -5.03
C ARG A 234 -16.12 -12.75 -5.48
N ASP A 235 -15.05 -13.04 -6.22
CA ASP A 235 -14.12 -12.02 -6.74
C ASP A 235 -14.82 -11.10 -7.73
N TRP A 236 -15.67 -11.67 -8.60
CA TRP A 236 -16.50 -10.93 -9.54
C TRP A 236 -17.57 -10.09 -8.84
N VAL A 237 -18.29 -10.68 -7.88
CA VAL A 237 -19.34 -9.95 -7.14
C VAL A 237 -18.76 -8.75 -6.40
N VAL A 238 -17.61 -8.92 -5.74
CA VAL A 238 -16.94 -7.81 -5.04
C VAL A 238 -16.48 -6.75 -6.03
N SER A 239 -15.79 -7.13 -7.10
CA SER A 239 -15.28 -6.17 -8.09
C SER A 239 -16.39 -5.39 -8.79
N LEU A 240 -17.46 -6.08 -9.21
CA LEU A 240 -18.59 -5.48 -9.91
C LEU A 240 -19.44 -4.62 -8.97
N GLY A 241 -19.67 -5.05 -7.73
CA GLY A 241 -20.37 -4.24 -6.73
C GLY A 241 -19.63 -2.93 -6.45
N TYR A 242 -18.30 -2.98 -6.42
CA TYR A 242 -17.47 -1.81 -6.21
C TYR A 242 -17.42 -0.88 -7.42
N LEU A 243 -17.39 -1.44 -8.63
CA LEU A 243 -17.55 -0.68 -9.87
C LEU A 243 -18.91 0.01 -9.94
N ALA A 244 -19.99 -0.68 -9.55
CA ALA A 244 -21.33 -0.09 -9.50
C ALA A 244 -21.39 1.06 -8.48
N ALA A 245 -20.82 0.89 -7.29
CA ALA A 245 -20.72 1.94 -6.29
C ALA A 245 -19.93 3.16 -6.81
N ALA A 246 -18.83 2.93 -7.52
CA ALA A 246 -18.04 3.99 -8.17
C ALA A 246 -18.87 4.76 -9.22
N MET A 247 -19.59 4.06 -10.10
CA MET A 247 -20.45 4.69 -11.10
C MET A 247 -21.56 5.53 -10.45
N ILE A 248 -22.19 5.02 -9.38
CA ILE A 248 -23.19 5.75 -8.60
C ILE A 248 -22.56 6.99 -7.94
N ALA A 249 -21.37 6.85 -7.36
CA ALA A 249 -20.66 7.95 -6.70
C ALA A 249 -20.30 9.08 -7.66
N VAL A 250 -19.84 8.74 -8.88
CA VAL A 250 -19.54 9.73 -9.93
C VAL A 250 -20.83 10.38 -10.43
N ALA A 251 -21.86 9.59 -10.76
CA ALA A 251 -23.13 10.13 -11.24
C ALA A 251 -23.79 11.06 -10.22
N ALA A 252 -23.81 10.67 -8.94
CA ALA A 252 -24.34 11.50 -7.86
C ALA A 252 -23.50 12.77 -7.67
N GLY A 253 -22.17 12.69 -7.73
CA GLY A 253 -21.29 13.85 -7.63
C GLY A 253 -21.51 14.85 -8.78
N VAL A 254 -21.65 14.35 -10.02
CA VAL A 254 -21.92 15.21 -11.19
C VAL A 254 -23.32 15.83 -11.14
N LEU A 255 -24.34 15.12 -10.66
CA LEU A 255 -25.71 15.62 -10.62
C LEU A 255 -25.99 16.58 -9.45
N LEU A 256 -25.29 16.42 -8.33
CA LEU A 256 -25.54 17.20 -7.11
C LEU A 256 -24.58 18.38 -6.94
N GLU A 257 -23.38 18.32 -7.53
CA GLU A 257 -22.35 19.36 -7.40
C GLU A 257 -21.83 19.91 -8.74
N GLY A 258 -22.32 19.41 -9.89
CA GLY A 258 -21.99 19.91 -11.23
C GLY A 258 -23.05 20.85 -11.77
#